data_AF-A0A6A4VW83-F1
#
_entry.id   AF-A0A6A4VW83-F1
#
_cell.length_a   1.000
_cell.length_b   1.000
_cell.length_c   1.000
_cell.angle_alpha   90.00
_cell.angle_beta   90.00
_cell.angle_gamma   90.00
#
_symmetry.space_group_name_H-M   'P 1'
#
loop_
_entity.id
_entity.type
_entity.pdbx_description
1 polymer ?
#
loop_
_entity_poly.entity_id
_entity_poly.type
_entity_poly.pdbx_seq_one_letter_code
_entity_poly.pdbx_strand_id
1 'polypeptide(L)'
;MVTLRAALNHLRDHPHQPSAPITICSDSQSALATLREGPASQKTLLGAAIWTEPAALAGPSRRIHLQWVPSHCGVDENERADQIAKEATALPQAAVPVDVATAHRAAARLARDRTIAAWPEGWYRTLMENRLPPPAAAGDRSSAVDVHQLRAGHWSGSRQCLHRIGHIPSHDCRQ
;
A
#
# COMPACT_ATOMS: atom_id res chain seq x y z
N MET A 1 -13.51 4.58 0.97
CA MET A 1 -13.95 4.54 2.38
C MET A 1 -14.22 5.93 2.94
N VAL A 2 -13.26 6.88 2.94
CA VAL A 2 -13.49 8.25 3.47
C VAL A 2 -14.61 8.97 2.71
N THR A 3 -14.56 8.94 1.37
CA THR A 3 -15.59 9.52 0.49
C THR A 3 -16.96 8.90 0.71
N LEU A 4 -17.03 7.58 0.85
CA LEU A 4 -18.27 6.86 1.17
C LEU A 4 -18.87 7.32 2.49
N ARG A 5 -18.05 7.49 3.53
CA ARG A 5 -18.50 8.00 4.83
C ARG A 5 -19.01 9.44 4.71
N ALA A 6 -18.33 10.29 3.94
CA ALA A 6 -18.77 11.66 3.69
C ALA A 6 -20.12 11.70 2.94
N ALA A 7 -20.31 10.82 1.94
CA ALA A 7 -21.57 10.69 1.22
C ALA A 7 -22.72 10.26 2.14
N LEU A 8 -22.48 9.29 3.03
CA LEU A 8 -23.47 8.86 4.02
C LEU A 8 -23.83 10.00 4.99
N ASN A 9 -22.83 10.72 5.52
CA ASN A 9 -23.09 11.88 6.39
C ASN A 9 -23.92 12.94 5.66
N HIS A 10 -23.59 13.25 4.39
CA HIS A 10 -24.32 14.24 3.60
C HIS A 10 -25.79 13.84 3.40
N LEU A 11 -26.05 12.57 3.07
CA LEU A 11 -27.41 12.03 2.92
C LEU A 11 -28.21 12.07 4.22
N ARG A 12 -27.54 11.95 5.36
CA ARG A 12 -28.16 12.01 6.69
C ARG A 12 -28.58 13.43 7.03
N ASP A 13 -27.70 14.38 6.74
CA ASP A 13 -27.91 15.79 7.05
C ASP A 13 -28.87 16.47 6.03
N HIS A 14 -29.01 15.88 4.82
CA HIS A 14 -29.90 16.37 3.75
C HIS A 14 -30.87 15.24 3.30
N PRO A 15 -31.90 14.92 4.10
CA PRO A 15 -32.83 13.86 3.77
C PRO A 15 -33.69 14.23 2.56
N HIS A 16 -33.34 13.70 1.39
CA HIS A 16 -34.18 13.70 0.21
C HIS A 16 -34.94 12.37 0.12
N GLN A 17 -36.26 12.44 -0.05
CA GLN A 17 -37.18 11.31 -0.25
C GLN A 17 -36.97 10.16 0.77
N PRO A 18 -37.59 10.25 1.98
CA PRO A 18 -37.28 9.39 3.13
C PRO A 18 -37.39 7.88 2.87
N SER A 19 -38.23 7.48 1.93
CA SER A 19 -38.52 6.06 1.64
C SER A 19 -37.87 5.52 0.38
N ALA A 20 -37.23 6.37 -0.45
CA ALA A 20 -36.63 5.93 -1.70
C ALA A 20 -35.33 5.15 -1.45
N PRO A 21 -35.10 4.03 -2.17
CA PRO A 21 -33.83 3.30 -2.05
C PRO A 21 -32.65 4.19 -2.45
N ILE A 22 -31.52 4.04 -1.77
CA ILE A 22 -30.28 4.75 -2.08
C ILE A 22 -29.32 3.77 -2.75
N THR A 23 -28.75 4.17 -3.87
CA THR A 23 -27.61 3.48 -4.49
C THR A 23 -26.39 4.39 -4.44
N ILE A 24 -25.31 3.92 -3.82
CA ILE A 24 -24.01 4.59 -3.81
C ILE A 24 -23.06 3.80 -4.69
N CYS A 25 -22.60 4.42 -5.77
CA CYS A 25 -21.66 3.82 -6.70
C CYS A 25 -20.21 4.09 -6.26
N SER A 26 -19.33 3.11 -6.40
CA SER A 26 -17.89 3.28 -6.16
C SER A 26 -17.08 2.34 -7.06
N ASP A 27 -15.98 2.84 -7.59
CA ASP A 27 -15.02 2.06 -8.38
C ASP A 27 -14.02 1.25 -7.54
N SER A 28 -13.92 1.58 -6.26
CA SER A 28 -12.99 0.94 -5.33
C SER A 28 -13.49 -0.44 -4.88
N GLN A 29 -13.14 -1.48 -5.66
CA GLN A 29 -13.40 -2.89 -5.32
C GLN A 29 -12.92 -3.28 -3.92
N SER A 30 -11.76 -2.78 -3.49
CA SER A 30 -11.18 -3.09 -2.17
C SER A 30 -12.02 -2.55 -1.01
N ALA A 31 -12.53 -1.32 -1.13
CA ALA A 31 -13.46 -0.73 -0.16
C ALA A 31 -14.77 -1.52 -0.09
N LEU A 32 -15.37 -1.87 -1.24
CA LEU A 32 -16.60 -2.64 -1.29
C LEU A 32 -16.41 -4.06 -0.74
N ALA A 33 -15.29 -4.71 -1.07
CA ALA A 33 -14.94 -6.02 -0.52
C ALA A 33 -14.79 -5.97 1.01
N THR A 34 -14.10 -4.94 1.53
CA THR A 34 -13.94 -4.72 2.98
C THR A 34 -15.30 -4.58 3.67
N LEU A 35 -16.23 -3.82 3.07
CA LEU A 35 -17.56 -3.66 3.64
C LEU A 35 -18.37 -4.95 3.55
N ARG A 36 -18.25 -5.71 2.46
CA ARG A 36 -18.95 -6.98 2.26
C ARG A 36 -18.62 -8.04 3.32
N GLU A 37 -17.46 -7.96 3.97
CA GLU A 37 -17.10 -8.86 5.10
C GLU A 37 -17.98 -8.66 6.35
N GLY A 38 -18.81 -7.62 6.40
CA GLY A 38 -19.77 -7.37 7.47
C GLY A 38 -19.21 -6.51 8.62
N PRO A 39 -20.08 -6.08 9.55
CA PRO A 39 -19.72 -5.15 10.62
C PRO A 39 -18.69 -5.71 11.61
N ALA A 40 -18.77 -7.01 11.93
CA ALA A 40 -17.86 -7.65 12.88
C ALA A 40 -16.43 -7.82 12.34
N SER A 41 -16.25 -7.80 11.01
CA SER A 41 -14.97 -8.00 10.34
C SER A 41 -14.20 -6.69 10.11
N GLN A 42 -14.77 -5.54 10.50
CA GLN A 42 -14.16 -4.24 10.25
C GLN A 42 -12.92 -4.01 11.11
N LYS A 43 -11.76 -3.85 10.45
CA LYS A 43 -10.45 -3.66 11.11
C LYS A 43 -10.10 -2.19 11.36
N THR A 44 -10.95 -1.26 10.92
CA THR A 44 -10.70 0.19 11.03
C THR A 44 -11.91 0.89 11.62
N LEU A 45 -11.67 1.96 12.39
CA LEU A 45 -12.75 2.81 12.93
C LEU A 45 -13.62 3.35 11.79
N LEU A 46 -13.03 3.74 10.67
CA LEU A 46 -13.76 4.23 9.50
C LEU A 46 -14.69 3.16 8.92
N GLY A 47 -14.24 1.91 8.78
CA GLY A 47 -15.06 0.80 8.29
C GLY A 47 -16.20 0.45 9.25
N ALA A 48 -15.92 0.42 10.55
CA ALA A 48 -16.94 0.21 11.58
C ALA A 48 -18.00 1.33 11.55
N ALA A 49 -17.55 2.57 11.44
CA ALA A 49 -18.43 3.72 11.40
C ALA A 49 -19.27 3.75 10.10
N ILE A 50 -18.74 3.30 8.97
CA ILE A 50 -19.53 3.13 7.73
C ILE A 50 -20.61 2.06 7.88
N TRP A 51 -20.47 1.08 8.77
CA TRP A 51 -21.53 0.09 9.02
C TRP A 51 -22.60 0.60 9.98
N THR A 52 -22.27 1.53 10.88
CA THR A 52 -23.24 2.08 11.84
C THR A 52 -24.09 3.22 11.26
N GLU A 53 -23.56 4.05 10.35
CA GLU A 53 -24.32 5.16 9.76
C GLU A 53 -25.48 4.76 8.85
N PRO A 54 -25.34 3.75 7.96
CA PRO A 54 -26.43 3.27 7.14
C PRO A 54 -27.59 2.76 8.00
N ALA A 55 -27.33 2.21 9.20
CA ALA A 55 -28.39 1.80 10.10
C ALA A 55 -29.21 3.01 10.64
N ALA A 56 -28.59 4.18 10.76
CA ALA A 56 -29.29 5.42 11.11
C ALA A 56 -30.04 6.05 9.91
N LEU A 57 -29.55 5.84 8.69
CA LEU A 57 -30.16 6.30 7.44
C LEU A 57 -31.29 5.39 6.93
N ALA A 58 -31.16 4.09 7.19
CA ALA A 58 -32.14 3.08 6.85
C ALA A 58 -33.24 3.12 7.91
N GLY A 59 -34.30 3.88 7.65
CA GLY A 59 -35.58 3.60 8.31
C GLY A 59 -36.01 2.14 8.07
N PRO A 60 -37.09 1.65 8.70
CA PRO A 60 -37.47 0.22 8.70
C PRO A 60 -37.58 -0.44 7.32
N SER A 61 -37.69 0.34 6.23
CA SER A 61 -37.91 -0.15 4.87
C SER A 61 -36.98 0.45 3.82
N ARG A 62 -36.06 1.36 4.18
CA ARG A 62 -35.19 2.02 3.19
C ARG A 62 -33.95 1.17 2.91
N ARG A 63 -33.79 0.73 1.67
CA ARG A 63 -32.62 -0.05 1.24
C ARG A 63 -31.46 0.87 0.83
N ILE A 64 -30.26 0.53 1.27
CA ILE A 64 -29.01 1.18 0.84
C ILE A 64 -28.19 0.13 0.10
N HIS A 65 -27.83 0.42 -1.15
CA HIS A 65 -27.06 -0.43 -2.03
C HIS A 65 -25.70 0.21 -2.31
N LEU A 66 -24.63 -0.56 -2.11
CA LEU A 66 -23.30 -0.19 -2.55
C LEU A 66 -23.01 -0.93 -3.85
N GLN A 67 -22.89 -0.20 -4.95
CA GLN A 67 -22.72 -0.74 -6.29
C GLN A 67 -21.30 -0.50 -6.77
N TRP A 68 -20.64 -1.55 -7.27
CA TRP A 68 -19.38 -1.37 -7.98
C TRP A 68 -19.61 -0.82 -9.39
N VAL A 69 -18.82 0.16 -9.81
CA VAL A 69 -18.79 0.69 -11.17
C VAL A 69 -17.36 0.70 -11.72
N PRO A 70 -17.14 0.46 -13.01
CA PRO A 70 -15.80 0.55 -13.59
C PRO A 70 -15.31 2.01 -13.63
N SER A 71 -14.02 2.22 -13.39
CA SER A 71 -13.37 3.52 -13.59
C SER A 71 -12.79 3.64 -15.00
N HIS A 72 -12.66 4.87 -15.49
CA HIS A 72 -12.08 5.22 -16.81
C HIS A 72 -12.73 4.51 -18.01
N CYS A 73 -14.06 4.40 -17.98
CA CYS A 73 -14.84 3.72 -19.02
C CYS A 73 -15.95 4.60 -19.62
N GLY A 74 -15.92 5.91 -19.44
CA GLY A 74 -16.93 6.84 -19.94
C GLY A 74 -18.19 6.93 -19.06
N VAL A 75 -18.09 6.64 -17.76
CA VAL A 75 -19.21 6.84 -16.82
C VAL A 75 -19.11 8.24 -16.24
N ASP A 76 -19.83 9.18 -16.84
CA ASP A 76 -19.71 10.63 -16.58
C ASP A 76 -19.70 10.99 -15.08
N GLU A 77 -20.62 10.46 -14.28
CA GLU A 77 -20.69 10.78 -12.85
C GLU A 77 -19.53 10.20 -12.04
N ASN A 78 -19.05 9.01 -12.40
CA ASN A 78 -17.89 8.40 -11.73
C ASN A 78 -16.61 9.15 -12.11
N GLU A 79 -16.44 9.52 -13.38
CA GLU A 79 -15.30 10.30 -13.86
C GLU A 79 -15.28 11.70 -13.24
N ARG A 80 -16.45 12.33 -13.08
CA ARG A 80 -16.56 13.59 -12.35
C ARG A 80 -16.18 13.44 -10.89
N ALA A 81 -16.60 12.37 -10.22
CA ALA A 81 -16.20 12.09 -8.84
C ALA A 81 -14.68 11.90 -8.72
N ASP A 82 -14.07 11.20 -9.67
CA ASP A 82 -12.62 10.97 -9.75
C ASP A 82 -11.84 12.27 -9.97
N GLN A 83 -12.33 13.13 -10.87
CA GLN A 83 -11.74 14.44 -11.14
C GLN A 83 -11.80 15.35 -9.90
N ILE A 84 -12.94 15.39 -9.20
CA ILE A 84 -13.07 16.14 -7.95
C ILE A 84 -12.12 15.58 -6.88
N ALA A 85 -12.03 14.25 -6.75
CA ALA A 85 -11.11 13.63 -5.81
C ALA A 85 -9.65 13.98 -6.13
N LYS A 86 -9.28 14.03 -7.41
CA LYS A 86 -7.95 14.44 -7.88
C LYS A 86 -7.66 15.91 -7.58
N GLU A 87 -8.61 16.81 -7.84
CA GLU A 87 -8.48 18.23 -7.49
C GLU A 87 -8.32 18.43 -5.98
N ALA A 88 -9.06 17.66 -5.17
CA ALA A 88 -8.97 17.71 -3.71
C ALA A 88 -7.57 17.33 -3.19
N THR A 89 -6.78 16.54 -3.94
CA THR A 89 -5.40 16.23 -3.55
C THR A 89 -4.47 17.44 -3.56
N ALA A 90 -4.81 18.50 -4.29
CA ALA A 90 -4.06 19.75 -4.31
C ALA A 90 -4.39 20.68 -3.12
N LEU A 91 -5.46 20.40 -2.38
CA LEU A 91 -5.84 21.17 -1.20
C LEU A 91 -4.90 20.90 -0.01
N PRO A 92 -4.75 21.83 0.94
CA PRO A 92 -3.94 21.61 2.14
C PRO A 92 -4.39 20.39 2.95
N GLN A 93 -3.51 19.39 3.11
CA GLN A 93 -3.80 18.13 3.82
C GLN A 93 -3.17 18.05 5.22
N ALA A 94 -2.45 19.08 5.69
CA ALA A 94 -1.63 19.02 6.90
C ALA A 94 -2.42 18.72 8.19
N ALA A 95 -3.70 19.13 8.24
CA ALA A 95 -4.57 18.88 9.40
C ALA A 95 -5.43 17.61 9.27
N VAL A 96 -5.34 16.89 8.14
CA VAL A 96 -6.18 15.71 7.90
C VAL A 96 -5.61 14.52 8.67
N PRO A 97 -6.37 13.90 9.59
CA PRO A 97 -5.90 12.73 10.32
C PRO A 97 -5.57 11.57 9.37
N VAL A 98 -4.42 10.95 9.59
CA VAL A 98 -3.98 9.75 8.87
C VAL A 98 -4.00 8.56 9.82
N ASP A 99 -4.52 7.42 9.36
CA ASP A 99 -4.48 6.20 10.18
C ASP A 99 -3.05 5.68 10.33
N VAL A 100 -2.76 5.06 11.48
CA VAL A 100 -1.41 4.58 11.82
C VAL A 100 -0.85 3.61 10.76
N ALA A 101 -1.69 2.75 10.18
CA ALA A 101 -1.24 1.80 9.17
C ALA A 101 -0.84 2.50 7.85
N THR A 102 -1.55 3.55 7.47
CA THR A 102 -1.19 4.39 6.32
C THR A 102 0.07 5.20 6.60
N ALA A 103 0.19 5.82 7.78
CA ALA A 103 1.40 6.53 8.18
C ALA A 103 2.63 5.60 8.20
N HIS A 104 2.50 4.40 8.77
CA HIS A 104 3.55 3.39 8.78
C HIS A 104 3.97 2.98 7.36
N ARG A 105 3.00 2.72 6.46
CA ARG A 105 3.30 2.38 5.06
C ARG A 105 3.98 3.54 4.32
N ALA A 106 3.59 4.77 4.57
CA ALA A 106 4.25 5.94 3.99
C ALA A 106 5.69 6.09 4.49
N ALA A 107 5.91 5.96 5.81
CA ALA A 107 7.24 5.98 6.40
C ALA A 107 8.14 4.85 5.85
N ALA A 108 7.60 3.63 5.73
CA ALA A 108 8.32 2.49 5.17
C ALA A 108 8.71 2.71 3.69
N ARG A 109 7.81 3.28 2.87
CA ARG A 109 8.11 3.67 1.49
C ARG A 109 9.22 4.71 1.43
N LEU A 110 9.11 5.78 2.22
CA LEU A 110 10.13 6.82 2.28
C LEU A 110 11.50 6.28 2.72
N ALA A 111 11.53 5.40 3.72
CA ALA A 111 12.76 4.75 4.16
C ALA A 111 13.36 3.88 3.04
N ARG A 112 12.52 3.10 2.34
CA ARG A 112 12.93 2.30 1.17
C ARG A 112 13.51 3.17 0.06
N ASP A 113 12.83 4.24 -0.32
CA ASP A 113 13.25 5.13 -1.40
C ASP A 113 14.58 5.81 -1.07
N ARG A 114 14.73 6.28 0.17
CA ARG A 114 16.01 6.81 0.67
C ARG A 114 17.13 5.76 0.64
N THR A 115 16.82 4.52 0.98
CA THR A 115 17.79 3.41 0.96
C THR A 115 18.25 3.11 -0.47
N ILE A 116 17.31 3.04 -1.42
CA ILE A 116 17.62 2.81 -2.84
C ILE A 116 18.43 3.97 -3.42
N ALA A 117 18.06 5.22 -3.10
CA ALA A 117 18.76 6.41 -3.58
C ALA A 117 20.20 6.50 -3.05
N ALA A 118 20.41 6.16 -1.77
CA ALA A 118 21.71 6.17 -1.12
C ALA A 118 22.54 4.89 -1.38
N TRP A 119 21.99 3.89 -2.08
CA TRP A 119 22.67 2.63 -2.31
C TRP A 119 23.91 2.85 -3.20
N PRO A 120 25.12 2.48 -2.74
CA PRO A 120 26.31 2.52 -3.58
C PRO A 120 26.19 1.72 -4.88
N GLU A 121 26.86 2.21 -5.92
CA GLU A 121 27.12 1.41 -7.12
C GLU A 121 27.93 0.15 -6.78
N GLY A 122 27.61 -0.96 -7.45
CA GLY A 122 28.27 -2.24 -7.24
C GLY A 122 27.58 -3.35 -8.00
N TRP A 123 28.27 -4.50 -8.13
CA TRP A 123 27.82 -5.59 -8.99
C TRP A 123 26.36 -6.02 -8.72
N TYR A 124 25.94 -6.06 -7.45
CA TYR A 124 24.58 -6.44 -7.09
C TYR A 124 23.56 -5.43 -7.61
N ARG A 125 23.82 -4.12 -7.46
CA ARG A 125 22.96 -3.06 -7.98
C ARG A 125 22.93 -3.09 -9.51
N THR A 126 24.06 -3.35 -10.16
CA THR A 126 24.13 -3.48 -11.62
C THR A 126 23.23 -4.60 -12.14
N LEU A 127 23.14 -5.73 -11.41
CA LEU A 127 22.31 -6.86 -11.82
C LEU A 127 20.84 -6.78 -11.37
N MET A 128 20.59 -6.15 -10.21
CA MET A 128 19.29 -6.16 -9.55
C MET A 128 18.58 -4.80 -9.60
N GLU A 129 19.21 -3.80 -10.22
CA GLU A 129 18.72 -2.42 -10.35
C GLU A 129 18.33 -1.84 -8.97
N ASN A 130 17.07 -1.40 -8.85
CA ASN A 130 16.51 -0.82 -7.62
C ASN A 130 15.89 -1.87 -6.69
N ARG A 131 16.10 -3.17 -6.95
CA ARG A 131 15.56 -4.24 -6.13
C ARG A 131 16.46 -4.46 -4.92
N LEU A 132 15.99 -3.99 -3.75
CA LEU A 132 16.66 -4.24 -2.48
C LEU A 132 16.87 -5.74 -2.26
N PRO A 133 18.03 -6.12 -1.68
CA PRO A 133 18.31 -7.51 -1.41
C PRO A 133 17.29 -8.07 -0.41
N PRO A 134 16.77 -9.29 -0.63
CA PRO A 134 15.86 -9.90 0.32
C PRO A 134 16.57 -10.11 1.67
N PRO A 135 15.84 -10.17 2.79
CA PRO A 135 16.43 -10.57 4.06
C PRO A 135 17.24 -11.86 3.88
N ALA A 136 18.40 -11.97 4.53
CA ALA A 136 19.14 -13.22 4.60
C ALA A 136 18.41 -14.17 5.57
N ALA A 137 17.21 -14.61 5.18
CA ALA A 137 16.31 -15.39 6.01
C ALA A 137 16.19 -16.79 5.39
N ALA A 138 17.02 -17.72 5.87
CA ALA A 138 16.79 -19.18 5.87
C ALA A 138 18.03 -20.02 6.30
N GLY A 139 19.03 -19.43 6.97
CA GLY A 139 20.27 -20.16 7.29
C GLY A 139 20.85 -19.81 8.66
N ASP A 140 21.88 -20.56 9.04
CA ASP A 140 22.72 -20.25 10.19
C ASP A 140 23.48 -18.92 9.99
N ARG A 141 24.11 -18.43 11.06
CA ARG A 141 24.87 -17.17 11.01
C ARG A 141 25.93 -17.17 9.91
N SER A 142 26.60 -18.29 9.65
CA SER A 142 27.64 -18.36 8.61
C SER A 142 27.06 -18.09 7.23
N SER A 143 25.95 -18.76 6.89
CA SER A 143 25.25 -18.54 5.62
C SER A 143 24.81 -17.10 5.44
N ALA A 144 24.31 -16.45 6.51
CA ALA A 144 23.91 -15.05 6.46
C ALA A 144 25.11 -14.12 6.19
N VAL A 145 26.26 -14.40 6.80
CA VAL A 145 27.52 -13.67 6.57
C VAL A 145 27.97 -13.84 5.12
N ASP A 146 27.99 -15.06 4.60
CA ASP A 146 28.37 -15.35 3.21
C ASP A 146 27.49 -14.58 2.22
N VAL A 147 26.16 -14.59 2.43
CA VAL A 147 25.22 -13.82 1.60
C VAL A 147 25.50 -12.32 1.64
N HIS A 148 25.79 -11.76 2.82
CA HIS A 148 26.12 -10.33 2.95
C HIS A 148 27.42 -9.99 2.24
N GLN A 149 28.44 -10.82 2.43
CA GLN A 149 29.73 -10.66 1.78
C GLN A 149 29.63 -10.76 0.25
N LEU A 150 28.87 -11.73 -0.26
CA LEU A 150 28.59 -11.85 -1.69
C LEU A 150 27.91 -10.58 -2.21
N ARG A 151 26.84 -10.10 -1.55
CA ARG A 151 26.13 -8.86 -1.93
C ARG A 151 27.03 -7.63 -1.93
N ALA A 152 28.01 -7.57 -1.03
CA ALA A 152 29.02 -6.52 -0.98
C ALA A 152 30.13 -6.67 -2.04
N GLY A 153 30.19 -7.81 -2.75
CA GLY A 153 31.25 -8.12 -3.71
C GLY A 153 32.57 -8.53 -3.04
N HIS A 154 32.52 -8.93 -1.77
CA HIS A 154 33.69 -9.20 -0.94
C HIS A 154 33.51 -10.48 -0.14
N TRP A 155 33.40 -11.62 -0.83
CA TRP A 155 33.33 -12.94 -0.19
C TRP A 155 34.71 -13.44 0.22
N SER A 156 34.91 -13.70 1.52
CA SER A 156 36.19 -14.13 2.09
C SER A 156 36.64 -15.51 1.60
N GLY A 157 35.69 -16.35 1.18
CA GLY A 157 35.99 -17.64 0.55
C GLY A 157 36.41 -17.56 -0.92
N SER A 158 36.29 -16.40 -1.57
CA SER A 158 36.65 -16.26 -2.98
C SER A 158 38.17 -16.34 -3.18
N ARG A 159 38.63 -16.98 -4.26
CA ARG A 159 40.05 -17.01 -4.64
C ARG A 159 40.64 -15.60 -4.78
N GLN A 160 39.85 -14.66 -5.30
CA GLN A 160 40.25 -13.26 -5.38
C GLN A 160 40.53 -12.65 -4.00
N CYS A 161 39.68 -12.92 -3.00
CA CYS A 161 39.93 -12.46 -1.63
C CYS A 161 41.15 -13.15 -1.02
N LEU A 162 41.23 -14.47 -1.09
CA LEU A 162 42.34 -15.26 -0.54
C LEU A 162 43.70 -14.89 -1.15
N HIS A 163 43.76 -14.61 -2.46
CA HIS A 163 44.97 -14.14 -3.14
C HIS A 163 45.38 -12.75 -2.63
N ARG A 164 44.41 -11.82 -2.54
CA ARG A 164 44.64 -10.46 -2.05
C ARG A 164 45.18 -10.42 -0.61
N ILE A 165 44.83 -11.40 0.23
CA ILE A 165 45.36 -11.52 1.60
C ILE A 165 46.59 -12.46 1.70
N GLY A 166 47.14 -12.91 0.58
CA GLY A 166 48.39 -13.69 0.54
C GLY A 166 48.27 -15.17 0.92
N HIS A 167 47.05 -15.71 1.04
CA HIS A 167 46.83 -17.12 1.39
C HIS A 167 46.99 -18.08 0.21
N ILE A 168 46.83 -17.60 -1.03
CA ILE A 168 47.02 -18.40 -2.26
C ILE A 168 47.80 -17.61 -3.32
N PRO A 169 48.55 -18.29 -4.22
CA PRO A 169 49.49 -17.62 -5.14
C PRO A 169 48.85 -17.03 -6.41
N SER A 170 47.61 -17.38 -6.75
CA SER A 170 46.87 -16.75 -7.86
C SER A 170 45.36 -16.67 -7.54
N HIS A 171 44.72 -15.62 -8.07
CA HIS A 171 43.28 -15.39 -8.00
C HIS A 171 42.48 -16.18 -9.06
N ASP A 172 43.16 -16.81 -10.03
CA ASP A 172 42.51 -17.50 -11.16
C ASP A 172 41.76 -18.74 -10.68
N CYS A 173 40.52 -18.91 -11.16
CA CYS A 173 39.78 -20.16 -11.05
C CYS A 173 40.26 -21.12 -12.14
N ARG A 174 40.48 -22.41 -11.79
CA ARG A 174 40.70 -23.45 -12.81
C ARG A 174 39.41 -23.59 -13.63
N GLN A 175 39.53 -23.48 -14.95
CA GLN A 175 38.43 -23.72 -15.89
C GLN A 175 38.10 -25.20 -15.99
#